data_AF-A0A7Y6TWI8-F1
#
_entry.id   AF-A0A7Y6TWI8-F1
#
_cell.length_a   1.000
_cell.length_b   1.000
_cell.length_c   1.000
_cell.angle_alpha   90.00
_cell.angle_beta   90.00
_cell.angle_gamma   90.00
#
_symmetry.space_group_name_H-M   'P 1'
#
loop_
_entity.id
_entity.type
_entity.pdbx_description
1 polymer ?
#
loop_
_entity_poly.entity_id
_entity_poly.type
_entity_poly.pdbx_seq_one_letter_code
_entity_poly.pdbx_strand_id
1 'polypeptide(L)'
;MNRSDAPPAAPHPRAAASLIVLRDAPGGMQVLLLRRADRPGDQNSGAAVFPGGLLDPPDREHYPRCHGLDDRAASARLGVAEHGLQYWVAAVRECFEESGLLFATTRDGRPVDLGQVDFDALVAMRRDLHAGRIDLAAVCDRLGVSLALGELAYHSHWITPKGMPKIFDTRFFVARAPERQVAIHDATENVELLWLTPAEALDPARGLRLLNVTEHTLRRLAQFPSADAAVAAARATAVVPLMRPRVARVGGERHVLNPGDAAYAEIGRLDPDGLGRTDAELTPGRAVWLSPRVLRVTADNGNLMTGPGTNSYFVGTPGGDEWALLDPGPADAAHLQALRDAAPGRVTRLVVTHTHRDHSPGVAALREAWHARVVGRVADHSEGQDASFVPEHVPADGERIRLGPDATLRCVHTPGHASNHICYLLEEEKLLFTGDHLMQGTTVVINPPDGDMAVYLRSLERLLGEELEWLAPGHGFLMDAPHDVIRATIAHRLAREARVLEDVQRNGPSDEASMVTRVYASTHPRLHGVALRSLRAHLYKLEAEGAVRRDGEGRWAAAIERHAA
;
A
#
# COMPACT_ATOMS: atom_id res chain seq x y z
N MET A 1 -32.70 -25.65 16.77
CA MET A 1 -31.47 -24.83 16.63
C MET A 1 -30.41 -25.44 17.54
N ASN A 2 -29.52 -26.25 16.97
CA ASN A 2 -28.42 -26.87 17.72
C ASN A 2 -27.37 -25.80 18.04
N ARG A 3 -26.83 -25.81 19.25
CA ARG A 3 -25.76 -24.91 19.74
C ARG A 3 -24.38 -25.14 19.08
N SER A 4 -24.31 -25.79 17.91
CA SER A 4 -23.05 -26.24 17.30
C SER A 4 -22.52 -25.39 16.15
N ASP A 5 -23.25 -24.36 15.69
CA ASP A 5 -22.86 -23.57 14.51
C ASP A 5 -22.27 -22.20 14.86
N ALA A 6 -21.84 -21.99 16.11
CA ALA A 6 -21.08 -20.79 16.46
C ALA A 6 -19.70 -20.88 15.79
N PRO A 7 -19.28 -19.90 14.96
CA PRO A 7 -17.94 -19.89 14.39
C PRO A 7 -16.91 -19.96 15.53
N PRO A 8 -15.81 -20.71 15.37
CA PRO A 8 -14.78 -20.80 16.40
C PRO A 8 -14.30 -19.39 16.76
N ALA A 9 -14.05 -19.17 18.07
CA ALA A 9 -13.54 -17.89 18.55
C ALA A 9 -12.27 -17.51 17.78
N ALA A 10 -12.18 -16.24 17.37
CA ALA A 10 -11.02 -15.76 16.63
C ALA A 10 -9.74 -15.99 17.46
N PRO A 11 -8.68 -16.56 16.87
CA PRO A 11 -7.44 -16.84 17.60
C PRO A 11 -6.84 -15.54 18.15
N HIS A 12 -6.49 -15.53 19.43
CA HIS A 12 -5.78 -14.41 20.05
C HIS A 12 -4.38 -14.25 19.41
N PRO A 13 -4.01 -13.03 18.98
CA PRO A 13 -2.67 -12.76 18.48
C PRO A 13 -1.61 -13.06 19.55
N ARG A 14 -0.57 -13.79 19.16
CA ARG A 14 0.57 -14.13 20.02
C ARG A 14 1.68 -13.12 19.78
N ALA A 15 2.07 -12.38 20.82
CA ALA A 15 3.16 -11.43 20.73
C ALA A 15 4.49 -12.16 20.46
N ALA A 16 5.24 -11.68 19.48
CA ALA A 16 6.51 -12.25 19.08
C ALA A 16 7.54 -11.16 18.76
N ALA A 17 8.82 -11.54 18.81
CA ALA A 17 9.93 -10.67 18.43
C ALA A 17 10.95 -11.45 17.57
N SER A 18 11.52 -10.78 16.57
CA SER A 18 12.54 -11.36 15.71
C SER A 18 13.68 -10.38 15.47
N LEU A 19 14.90 -10.88 15.32
CA LEU A 19 16.11 -10.09 15.13
C LEU A 19 16.76 -10.37 13.77
N ILE A 20 16.80 -9.33 12.94
CA ILE A 20 17.54 -9.30 11.68
C ILE A 20 18.99 -8.95 12.02
N VAL A 21 19.89 -9.91 11.86
CA VAL A 21 21.32 -9.69 12.11
C VAL A 21 22.06 -9.47 10.79
N LEU A 22 22.79 -8.36 10.72
CA LEU A 22 23.51 -7.92 9.51
C LEU A 22 25.02 -7.92 9.73
N ARG A 23 25.81 -8.28 8.72
CA ARG A 23 27.27 -8.08 8.72
C ARG A 23 27.74 -7.65 7.35
N ASP A 24 28.81 -6.87 7.28
CA ASP A 24 29.46 -6.55 6.01
C ASP A 24 30.53 -7.60 5.69
N ALA A 25 30.56 -8.05 4.42
CA ALA A 25 31.55 -8.98 3.89
C ALA A 25 32.08 -8.45 2.54
N PRO A 26 33.19 -9.00 1.99
CA PRO A 26 33.74 -8.53 0.70
C PRO A 26 32.75 -8.56 -0.47
N GLY A 27 31.75 -9.46 -0.44
CA GLY A 27 30.68 -9.57 -1.43
C GLY A 27 29.46 -8.66 -1.18
N GLY A 28 29.49 -7.81 -0.15
CA GLY A 28 28.40 -6.94 0.26
C GLY A 28 27.82 -7.29 1.65
N MET A 29 26.82 -6.52 2.07
CA MET A 29 26.09 -6.76 3.31
C MET A 29 25.38 -8.11 3.25
N GLN A 30 25.63 -8.95 4.25
CA GLN A 30 24.98 -10.24 4.46
C GLN A 30 23.99 -10.18 5.63
N VAL A 31 22.96 -11.01 5.54
CA VAL A 31 21.90 -11.20 6.52
C VAL A 31 21.98 -12.63 7.05
N LEU A 32 21.79 -12.78 8.36
CA LEU A 32 21.66 -14.08 9.00
C LEU A 32 20.25 -14.64 8.76
N LEU A 33 20.20 -15.84 8.19
CA LEU A 33 18.97 -16.62 8.02
C LEU A 33 19.13 -18.00 8.64
N LEU A 34 18.06 -18.51 9.24
CA LEU A 34 17.96 -19.85 9.78
C LEU A 34 16.98 -20.66 8.93
N ARG A 35 17.36 -21.87 8.53
CA ARG A 35 16.45 -22.79 7.83
C ARG A 35 15.78 -23.71 8.85
N ARG A 36 14.46 -23.62 8.95
CA ARG A 36 13.67 -24.49 9.85
C ARG A 36 13.70 -25.94 9.37
N ALA A 37 13.68 -26.88 10.31
CA ALA A 37 13.54 -28.30 9.99
C ALA A 37 12.25 -28.58 9.19
N ASP A 38 12.31 -29.58 8.30
CA ASP A 38 11.11 -30.08 7.62
C ASP A 38 10.22 -30.85 8.60
N ARG A 39 8.96 -30.43 8.73
CA ARG A 39 7.96 -31.05 9.60
C ARG A 39 6.74 -31.40 8.74
N PRO A 40 6.32 -32.67 8.67
CA PRO A 40 5.17 -33.08 7.86
C PRO A 40 3.91 -32.30 8.25
N GLY A 41 3.25 -31.67 7.27
CA GLY A 41 1.99 -30.94 7.48
C GLY A 41 2.12 -29.48 7.94
N ASP A 42 3.33 -28.95 8.11
CA ASP A 42 3.57 -27.52 8.37
C ASP A 42 3.97 -26.80 7.07
N GLN A 43 3.11 -25.91 6.58
CA GLN A 43 3.36 -25.15 5.34
C GLN A 43 4.61 -24.25 5.41
N ASN A 44 5.07 -23.93 6.62
CA ASN A 44 6.25 -23.09 6.86
C ASN A 44 7.52 -23.92 7.16
N SER A 45 7.46 -25.25 7.07
CA SER A 45 8.65 -26.09 7.24
C SER A 45 9.64 -25.87 6.09
N GLY A 46 10.94 -26.00 6.39
CA GLY A 46 12.00 -25.78 5.41
C GLY A 46 12.20 -24.31 5.01
N ALA A 47 11.42 -23.37 5.56
CA ALA A 47 11.53 -21.95 5.25
C ALA A 47 12.76 -21.31 5.91
N ALA A 48 13.39 -20.37 5.20
CA ALA A 48 14.42 -19.50 5.75
C ALA A 48 13.77 -18.31 6.47
N VAL A 49 14.15 -18.11 7.74
CA VAL A 49 13.59 -17.11 8.65
C VAL A 49 14.69 -16.35 9.38
N PHE A 50 14.34 -15.23 10.01
CA PHE A 50 15.21 -14.57 10.98
C PHE A 50 15.07 -15.23 12.35
N PRO A 51 16.11 -15.20 13.19
CA PRO A 51 16.00 -15.64 14.57
C PRO A 51 14.86 -14.94 15.31
N GLY A 52 14.03 -15.68 16.04
CA GLY A 52 12.91 -15.09 16.77
C GLY A 52 11.80 -16.03 17.19
N GLY A 53 11.04 -15.60 18.19
CA GLY A 53 10.01 -16.40 18.82
C GLY A 53 9.03 -15.57 19.65
N LEU A 54 8.32 -16.25 20.55
CA LEU A 54 7.28 -15.65 21.38
C LEU A 54 7.89 -14.84 22.52
N LEU A 55 7.17 -13.83 23.00
CA LEU A 55 7.51 -13.22 24.28
C LEU A 55 7.21 -14.22 25.40
N ASP A 56 8.10 -14.29 26.39
CA ASP A 56 7.97 -15.13 27.57
C ASP A 56 7.78 -14.23 28.81
N PRO A 57 6.81 -14.48 29.72
CA PRO A 57 6.66 -13.65 30.92
C PRO A 57 7.92 -13.36 31.75
N PRO A 58 8.89 -14.30 31.90
CA PRO A 58 10.18 -14.08 32.57
C PRO A 58 11.08 -13.04 31.88
N ASP A 59 10.86 -12.72 30.60
CA ASP A 59 11.65 -11.69 29.88
C ASP A 59 11.63 -10.33 30.62
N ARG A 60 10.57 -10.07 31.41
CA ARG A 60 10.43 -8.83 32.22
C ARG A 60 11.36 -8.77 33.43
N GLU A 61 11.76 -9.93 33.95
CA GLU A 61 12.69 -10.01 35.09
C GLU A 61 14.12 -9.58 34.70
N HIS A 62 14.38 -9.46 33.39
CA HIS A 62 15.68 -9.08 32.83
C HIS A 62 15.89 -7.57 32.72
N TYR A 63 14.87 -6.74 32.94
CA TYR A 63 14.97 -5.28 32.77
C TYR A 63 16.14 -4.64 33.56
N PRO A 64 16.42 -5.03 34.83
CA PRO A 64 17.55 -4.46 35.57
C PRO A 64 18.94 -4.76 34.97
N ARG A 65 19.03 -5.73 34.04
CA ARG A 65 20.25 -6.15 33.35
C ARG A 65 20.31 -5.64 31.90
N CYS A 66 19.47 -4.68 31.54
CA CYS A 66 19.41 -4.07 30.21
C CYS A 66 19.97 -2.65 30.25
N HIS A 67 20.73 -2.26 29.21
CA HIS A 67 21.24 -0.89 29.06
C HIS A 67 20.96 -0.33 27.65
N GLY A 68 21.02 0.99 27.55
CA GLY A 68 20.82 1.72 26.29
C GLY A 68 19.35 1.93 25.87
N LEU A 69 18.41 1.29 26.56
CA LEU A 69 16.96 1.50 26.38
C LEU A 69 16.22 1.11 27.66
N ASP A 70 15.30 1.95 28.12
CA ASP A 70 14.38 1.64 29.23
C ASP A 70 12.97 1.28 28.72
N ASP A 71 12.11 0.76 29.60
CA ASP A 71 10.76 0.33 29.23
C ASP A 71 9.87 1.47 28.74
N ARG A 72 10.00 2.64 29.34
CA ARG A 72 9.22 3.81 28.93
C ARG A 72 9.54 4.21 27.49
N ALA A 73 10.82 4.27 27.14
CA ALA A 73 11.28 4.58 25.80
C ALA A 73 10.92 3.47 24.80
N ALA A 74 11.06 2.20 25.18
CA ALA A 74 10.69 1.06 24.35
C ALA A 74 9.17 1.03 24.07
N SER A 75 8.34 1.22 25.09
CA SER A 75 6.88 1.29 24.97
C SER A 75 6.43 2.43 24.07
N ALA A 76 7.00 3.64 24.27
CA ALA A 76 6.74 4.77 23.40
C ALA A 76 7.16 4.50 21.95
N ARG A 77 8.31 3.84 21.73
CA ARG A 77 8.81 3.49 20.39
C ARG A 77 7.94 2.48 19.66
N LEU A 78 7.34 1.51 20.37
CA LEU A 78 6.43 0.52 19.80
C LEU A 78 4.97 0.97 19.74
N GLY A 79 4.62 2.07 20.41
CA GLY A 79 3.23 2.52 20.55
C GLY A 79 2.38 1.61 21.44
N VAL A 80 2.98 0.99 22.47
CA VAL A 80 2.28 0.17 23.47
C VAL A 80 2.27 0.87 24.83
N ALA A 81 1.33 0.51 25.71
CA ALA A 81 1.14 1.20 26.98
C ALA A 81 2.32 0.99 27.96
N GLU A 82 2.78 -0.25 28.11
CA GLU A 82 3.83 -0.67 29.03
C GLU A 82 4.49 -1.96 28.51
N HIS A 83 5.62 -2.35 29.12
CA HIS A 83 6.33 -3.60 28.82
C HIS A 83 6.89 -3.70 27.39
N GLY A 84 7.09 -2.56 26.71
CA GLY A 84 7.69 -2.52 25.39
C GLY A 84 9.11 -3.09 25.36
N LEU A 85 9.87 -2.99 26.45
CA LEU A 85 11.24 -3.53 26.52
C LEU A 85 11.27 -5.05 26.40
N GLN A 86 10.16 -5.73 26.74
CA GLN A 86 10.04 -7.18 26.64
C GLN A 86 10.29 -7.67 25.21
N TYR A 87 9.90 -6.90 24.19
CA TYR A 87 10.14 -7.26 22.79
C TYR A 87 11.63 -7.23 22.42
N TRP A 88 12.39 -6.29 22.96
CA TRP A 88 13.85 -6.24 22.75
C TRP A 88 14.54 -7.41 23.45
N VAL A 89 14.13 -7.69 24.70
CA VAL A 89 14.67 -8.83 25.46
C VAL A 89 14.39 -10.14 24.75
N ALA A 90 13.13 -10.37 24.32
CA ALA A 90 12.74 -11.55 23.56
C ALA A 90 13.56 -11.68 22.26
N ALA A 91 13.76 -10.59 21.51
CA ALA A 91 14.56 -10.62 20.29
C ALA A 91 16.02 -11.08 20.55
N VAL A 92 16.64 -10.60 21.64
CA VAL A 92 18.00 -11.02 22.02
C VAL A 92 18.02 -12.45 22.54
N ARG A 93 17.04 -12.85 23.38
CA ARG A 93 16.90 -14.20 23.92
C ARG A 93 16.83 -15.23 22.78
N GLU A 94 15.87 -15.05 21.88
CA GLU A 94 15.63 -15.96 20.74
C GLU A 94 16.83 -15.99 19.80
N CYS A 95 17.47 -14.84 19.54
CA CYS A 95 18.69 -14.81 18.73
C CYS A 95 19.83 -15.62 19.36
N PHE A 96 20.00 -15.54 20.68
CA PHE A 96 21.01 -16.31 21.39
C PHE A 96 20.67 -17.82 21.41
N GLU A 97 19.41 -18.17 21.68
CA GLU A 97 18.94 -19.57 21.65
C GLU A 97 19.21 -20.20 20.28
N GLU A 98 18.74 -19.57 19.20
CA GLU A 98 18.75 -20.17 17.88
C GLU A 98 20.07 -20.01 17.11
N SER A 99 20.82 -18.92 17.34
CA SER A 99 22.05 -18.62 16.58
C SER A 99 23.31 -18.48 17.42
N GLY A 100 23.21 -18.44 18.75
CA GLY A 100 24.34 -18.28 19.65
C GLY A 100 24.94 -16.87 19.69
N LEU A 101 24.38 -15.91 18.96
CA LEU A 101 24.78 -14.51 19.01
C LEU A 101 24.12 -13.83 20.21
N LEU A 102 24.93 -13.20 21.07
CA LEU A 102 24.48 -12.47 22.24
C LEU A 102 24.83 -10.99 22.13
N PHE A 103 23.79 -10.15 22.17
CA PHE A 103 23.91 -8.69 22.17
C PHE A 103 24.03 -8.19 23.61
N ALA A 104 25.26 -8.19 24.12
CA ALA A 104 25.55 -7.83 25.49
C ALA A 104 26.92 -7.17 25.63
N THR A 105 27.07 -6.38 26.70
CA THR A 105 28.33 -5.77 27.11
C THR A 105 28.77 -6.29 28.46
N THR A 106 30.08 -6.33 28.69
CA THR A 106 30.66 -6.56 30.01
C THR A 106 30.36 -5.38 30.95
N ARG A 107 30.66 -5.54 32.24
CA ARG A 107 30.51 -4.47 33.25
C ARG A 107 31.27 -3.17 32.90
N ASP A 108 32.35 -3.28 32.13
CA ASP A 108 33.15 -2.13 31.67
C ASP A 108 32.61 -1.51 30.36
N GLY A 109 31.43 -1.95 29.89
CA GLY A 109 30.77 -1.43 28.69
C GLY A 109 31.37 -1.91 27.37
N ARG A 110 32.22 -2.94 27.38
CA ARG A 110 32.81 -3.53 26.16
C ARG A 110 31.90 -4.62 25.60
N PRO A 111 31.79 -4.80 24.28
CA PRO A 111 31.07 -5.94 23.70
C PRO A 111 31.56 -7.28 24.24
N VAL A 112 30.65 -8.23 24.47
CA VAL A 112 30.99 -9.57 24.94
C VAL A 112 31.74 -10.36 23.87
N ASP A 113 32.87 -10.95 24.25
CA ASP A 113 33.68 -11.83 23.40
C ASP A 113 33.38 -13.30 23.77
N LEU A 114 32.38 -13.88 23.12
CA LEU A 114 32.01 -15.29 23.36
C LEU A 114 33.05 -16.28 22.83
N GLY A 115 34.00 -15.84 21.98
CA GLY A 115 35.11 -16.68 21.53
C GLY A 115 36.08 -17.07 22.65
N GLN A 116 36.02 -16.39 23.80
CA GLN A 116 36.80 -16.71 25.00
C GLN A 116 36.06 -17.63 25.99
N VAL A 117 34.78 -17.90 25.75
CA VAL A 117 33.97 -18.79 26.59
C VAL A 117 34.14 -20.22 26.09
N ASP A 118 34.22 -21.17 27.02
CA ASP A 118 34.25 -22.60 26.67
C ASP A 118 33.03 -22.97 25.81
N PHE A 119 33.31 -23.60 24.67
CA PHE A 119 32.29 -23.88 23.65
C PHE A 119 31.21 -24.82 24.17
N ASP A 120 31.59 -25.88 24.89
CA ASP A 120 30.65 -26.86 25.43
C ASP A 120 29.78 -26.24 26.52
N ALA A 121 30.35 -25.38 27.37
CA ALA A 121 29.61 -24.60 28.34
C ALA A 121 28.59 -23.65 27.68
N LEU A 122 28.96 -22.99 26.58
CA LEU A 122 28.07 -22.10 25.83
C LEU A 122 26.91 -22.88 25.19
N VAL A 123 27.20 -24.03 24.57
CA VAL A 123 26.18 -24.93 24.00
C VAL A 123 25.24 -25.46 25.07
N ALA A 124 25.78 -25.91 26.21
CA ALA A 124 24.97 -26.38 27.34
C ALA A 124 24.06 -25.28 27.88
N MET A 125 24.57 -24.05 28.00
CA MET A 125 23.83 -22.89 28.46
C MET A 125 22.68 -22.53 27.50
N ARG A 126 22.92 -22.52 26.19
CA ARG A 126 21.88 -22.30 25.17
C ARG A 126 20.79 -23.39 25.22
N ARG A 127 21.19 -24.66 25.34
CA ARG A 127 20.26 -25.79 25.45
C ARG A 127 19.41 -25.73 26.73
N ASP A 128 20.00 -25.28 27.83
CA ASP A 128 19.29 -25.11 29.10
C ASP A 128 18.31 -23.93 29.05
N LEU A 129 18.70 -22.83 28.39
CA LEU A 129 17.83 -21.68 28.16
C LEU A 129 16.63 -22.04 27.29
N HIS A 130 16.87 -22.65 26.12
CA HIS A 130 15.82 -23.08 25.20
C HIS A 130 14.84 -24.08 25.85
N ALA A 131 15.33 -24.93 26.76
CA ALA A 131 14.48 -25.86 27.49
C ALA A 131 13.80 -25.27 28.74
N GLY A 132 13.93 -23.96 28.99
CA GLY A 132 13.38 -23.28 30.16
C GLY A 132 13.98 -23.71 31.50
N ARG A 133 15.17 -24.35 31.50
CA ARG A 133 15.88 -24.76 32.73
C ARG A 133 16.63 -23.60 33.38
N ILE A 134 17.02 -22.61 32.59
CA ILE A 134 17.57 -21.33 33.04
C ILE A 134 16.88 -20.22 32.25
N ASP A 135 16.92 -19.00 32.76
CA ASP A 135 16.47 -17.80 32.07
C ASP A 135 17.65 -16.98 31.53
N LEU A 136 17.37 -15.89 30.81
CA LEU A 136 18.43 -15.06 30.25
C LEU A 136 19.21 -14.29 31.34
N ALA A 137 18.65 -14.09 32.53
CA ALA A 137 19.34 -13.50 33.68
C ALA A 137 20.46 -14.43 34.16
N ALA A 138 20.20 -15.73 34.29
CA ALA A 138 21.21 -16.72 34.65
C ALA A 138 22.33 -16.80 33.60
N VAL A 139 22.02 -16.63 32.31
CA VAL A 139 23.01 -16.51 31.24
C VAL A 139 23.89 -15.26 31.46
N CYS A 140 23.26 -14.11 31.68
CA CYS A 140 23.97 -12.85 31.94
C CYS A 140 24.87 -12.93 33.17
N ASP A 141 24.38 -13.55 34.26
CA ASP A 141 25.11 -13.69 35.51
C ASP A 141 26.32 -14.63 35.37
N ARG A 142 26.16 -15.76 34.65
CA ARG A 142 27.26 -16.70 34.34
C ARG A 142 28.35 -16.07 33.47
N LEU A 143 27.96 -15.21 32.54
CA LEU A 143 28.87 -14.54 31.62
C LEU A 143 29.41 -13.20 32.16
N GLY A 144 28.83 -12.67 33.24
CA GLY A 144 29.19 -11.37 33.80
C GLY A 144 28.84 -10.18 32.91
N VAL A 145 27.72 -10.27 32.16
CA VAL A 145 27.32 -9.30 31.14
C VAL A 145 25.95 -8.66 31.40
N SER A 146 25.61 -7.65 30.62
CA SER A 146 24.30 -7.01 30.58
C SER A 146 23.87 -6.78 29.13
N LEU A 147 22.57 -6.90 28.84
CA LEU A 147 22.05 -6.83 27.48
C LEU A 147 22.18 -5.42 26.90
N ALA A 148 22.72 -5.34 25.68
CA ALA A 148 23.00 -4.09 24.97
C ALA A 148 21.82 -3.69 24.07
N LEU A 149 20.65 -3.47 24.66
CA LEU A 149 19.40 -3.26 23.88
C LEU A 149 19.43 -2.00 23.01
N GLY A 150 20.26 -1.01 23.36
CA GLY A 150 20.51 0.18 22.54
C GLY A 150 21.11 -0.11 21.16
N GLU A 151 21.73 -1.28 20.95
CA GLU A 151 22.31 -1.70 19.66
C GLU A 151 21.24 -2.13 18.64
N LEU A 152 20.05 -2.51 19.10
CA LEU A 152 18.94 -2.94 18.26
C LEU A 152 18.08 -1.74 17.82
N ALA A 153 17.76 -1.68 16.54
CA ALA A 153 16.84 -0.70 15.98
C ALA A 153 15.50 -1.37 15.62
N TYR A 154 14.38 -0.75 16.01
CA TYR A 154 13.06 -1.22 15.63
C TYR A 154 12.83 -1.02 14.12
N HIS A 155 12.55 -2.11 13.40
CA HIS A 155 12.59 -2.17 11.93
C HIS A 155 11.21 -2.27 11.29
N SER A 156 10.39 -3.24 11.70
CA SER A 156 9.06 -3.48 11.12
C SER A 156 8.09 -4.15 12.09
N HIS A 157 6.79 -4.03 11.81
CA HIS A 157 5.71 -4.62 12.58
C HIS A 157 4.81 -5.43 11.64
N TRP A 158 4.70 -6.73 11.88
CA TRP A 158 3.88 -7.60 11.06
C TRP A 158 2.89 -8.38 11.92
N ILE A 159 1.66 -8.49 11.43
CA ILE A 159 0.68 -9.41 12.00
C ILE A 159 0.22 -10.40 10.94
N THR A 160 0.11 -11.67 11.32
CA THR A 160 -0.39 -12.73 10.41
C THR A 160 -1.76 -12.34 9.85
N PRO A 161 -2.05 -12.67 8.56
CA PRO A 161 -3.36 -12.44 7.97
C PRO A 161 -4.49 -13.04 8.82
N LYS A 162 -5.66 -12.40 8.80
CA LYS A 162 -6.88 -12.99 9.36
C LYS A 162 -7.21 -14.31 8.63
N GLY A 163 -8.01 -15.16 9.27
CA GLY A 163 -8.39 -16.47 8.73
C GLY A 163 -7.33 -17.56 8.90
N MET A 164 -6.13 -17.22 9.38
CA MET A 164 -5.10 -18.21 9.72
C MET A 164 -5.35 -18.82 11.10
N PRO A 165 -5.04 -20.12 11.32
CA PRO A 165 -5.29 -20.81 12.58
C PRO A 165 -4.41 -20.30 13.74
N LYS A 166 -3.25 -19.71 13.43
CA LYS A 166 -2.35 -19.08 14.39
C LYS A 166 -2.05 -17.66 13.91
N ILE A 167 -2.24 -16.68 14.80
CA ILE A 167 -1.94 -15.27 14.52
C ILE A 167 -0.75 -14.86 15.37
N PHE A 168 0.33 -14.45 14.73
CA PHE A 168 1.50 -13.87 15.38
C PHE A 168 1.48 -12.36 15.16
N ASP A 169 1.71 -11.60 16.21
CA ASP A 169 1.90 -10.16 16.21
C ASP A 169 3.39 -9.87 16.49
N THR A 170 4.18 -9.83 15.42
CA THR A 170 5.64 -9.87 15.47
C THR A 170 6.26 -8.50 15.30
N ARG A 171 7.16 -8.12 16.22
CA ARG A 171 8.04 -6.95 16.11
C ARG A 171 9.41 -7.40 15.60
N PHE A 172 9.90 -6.78 14.53
CA PHE A 172 11.22 -7.06 13.98
C PHE A 172 12.19 -5.95 14.37
N PHE A 173 13.37 -6.37 14.81
CA PHE A 173 14.50 -5.51 15.12
C PHE A 173 15.64 -5.80 14.15
N VAL A 174 16.54 -4.83 13.98
CA VAL A 174 17.74 -4.99 13.16
C VAL A 174 18.96 -4.53 13.94
N ALA A 175 20.05 -5.29 13.85
CA ALA A 175 21.32 -4.97 14.48
C ALA A 175 22.50 -5.49 13.67
N ARG A 176 23.67 -4.91 13.90
CA ARG A 176 24.94 -5.42 13.38
C ARG A 176 25.36 -6.66 14.17
N ALA A 177 25.86 -7.68 13.50
CA ALA A 177 26.38 -8.87 14.15
C ALA A 177 27.45 -8.48 15.17
N PRO A 178 27.37 -8.98 16.42
CA PRO A 178 28.36 -8.67 17.43
C PRO A 178 29.74 -9.18 16.98
N GLU A 179 30.76 -8.36 17.20
CA GLU A 179 32.13 -8.72 16.83
C GLU A 179 32.62 -9.92 17.64
N ARG A 180 33.50 -10.74 17.04
CA ARG A 180 34.16 -11.89 17.71
C ARG A 180 33.21 -12.98 18.21
N GLN A 181 32.02 -13.06 17.64
CA GLN A 181 31.10 -14.18 17.84
C GLN A 181 30.89 -14.93 16.53
N VAL A 182 30.78 -16.25 16.60
CA VAL A 182 30.45 -17.10 15.45
C VAL A 182 29.03 -17.61 15.65
N ALA A 183 28.17 -17.31 14.67
CA ALA A 183 26.80 -17.78 14.69
C ALA A 183 26.77 -19.30 14.45
N ILE A 184 26.06 -20.04 15.30
CA ILE A 184 25.96 -21.50 15.29
C ILE A 184 24.49 -21.87 15.49
N HIS A 185 23.91 -22.63 14.56
CA HIS A 185 22.52 -23.07 14.69
C HIS A 185 22.32 -23.97 15.93
N ASP A 186 21.11 -23.98 16.46
CA ASP A 186 20.69 -25.02 17.38
C ASP A 186 20.53 -26.36 16.62
N ALA A 187 20.83 -27.51 17.25
CA ALA A 187 20.74 -28.80 16.56
C ALA A 187 19.30 -29.37 16.52
N THR A 188 18.29 -28.59 16.93
CA THR A 188 16.93 -29.04 17.23
C THR A 188 15.86 -28.46 16.30
N GLU A 189 15.76 -27.13 16.20
CA GLU A 189 14.70 -26.44 15.46
C GLU A 189 15.15 -26.01 14.07
N ASN A 190 16.43 -25.64 13.92
CA ASN A 190 17.03 -25.21 12.67
C ASN A 190 18.05 -26.22 12.15
N VAL A 191 17.98 -26.51 10.86
CA VAL A 191 18.86 -27.49 10.20
C VAL A 191 20.08 -26.83 9.55
N GLU A 192 20.07 -25.51 9.40
CA GLU A 192 21.12 -24.78 8.71
C GLU A 192 21.12 -23.30 9.08
N LEU A 193 22.32 -22.71 9.12
CA LEU A 193 22.55 -21.29 9.28
C LEU A 193 23.19 -20.73 8.01
N LEU A 194 22.60 -19.65 7.48
CA LEU A 194 22.96 -19.07 6.20
C LEU A 194 23.34 -17.60 6.40
N TRP A 195 24.55 -17.24 6.00
CA TRP A 195 24.93 -15.84 5.78
C TRP A 195 24.90 -15.55 4.30
N LEU A 196 23.91 -14.76 3.86
CA LEU A 196 23.69 -14.45 2.45
C LEU A 196 23.48 -12.96 2.27
N THR A 197 23.97 -12.40 1.18
CA THR A 197 23.49 -11.10 0.74
C THR A 197 21.99 -11.16 0.45
N PRO A 198 21.25 -10.05 0.58
CA PRO A 198 19.84 -10.02 0.20
C PRO A 198 19.59 -10.52 -1.23
N ALA A 199 20.50 -10.22 -2.17
CA ALA A 199 20.41 -10.67 -3.55
C ALA A 199 20.55 -12.20 -3.68
N GLU A 200 21.53 -12.81 -3.01
CA GLU A 200 21.70 -14.27 -3.00
C GLU A 200 20.52 -14.99 -2.35
N ALA A 201 19.95 -14.41 -1.28
CA ALA A 201 18.80 -14.99 -0.60
C ALA A 201 17.52 -14.94 -1.46
N LEU A 202 17.38 -13.92 -2.31
CA LEU A 202 16.25 -13.72 -3.22
C LEU A 202 16.42 -14.44 -4.57
N ASP A 203 17.59 -15.01 -4.85
CA ASP A 203 17.85 -15.71 -6.11
C ASP A 203 17.01 -17.00 -6.22
N PRO A 204 16.08 -17.09 -7.19
CA PRO A 204 15.27 -18.29 -7.39
C PRO A 204 16.10 -19.56 -7.63
N ALA A 205 17.29 -19.44 -8.22
CA ALA A 205 18.18 -20.58 -8.48
C ALA A 205 18.67 -21.25 -7.18
N ARG A 206 18.63 -20.54 -6.05
CA ARG A 206 19.00 -21.08 -4.74
C ARG A 206 17.92 -21.96 -4.11
N GLY A 207 16.69 -21.88 -4.61
CA GLY A 207 15.56 -22.70 -4.14
C GLY A 207 15.18 -22.49 -2.67
N LEU A 208 15.54 -21.33 -2.08
CA LEU A 208 15.17 -21.01 -0.70
C LEU A 208 13.67 -20.73 -0.62
N ARG A 209 12.97 -21.46 0.26
CA ARG A 209 11.59 -21.13 0.62
C ARG A 209 11.60 -19.94 1.57
N LEU A 210 11.08 -18.79 1.14
CA LEU A 210 10.97 -17.58 1.95
C LEU A 210 9.53 -17.35 2.39
N LEU A 211 9.35 -16.92 3.64
CA LEU A 211 8.08 -16.36 4.08
C LEU A 211 7.92 -14.95 3.47
N ASN A 212 6.68 -14.52 3.23
CA ASN A 212 6.38 -13.19 2.68
C ASN A 212 7.07 -12.05 3.45
N VAL A 213 7.09 -12.10 4.78
CA VAL A 213 7.80 -11.11 5.62
C VAL A 213 9.32 -11.14 5.41
N THR A 214 9.91 -12.33 5.24
CA THR A 214 11.35 -12.52 4.98
C THR A 214 11.70 -11.95 3.61
N GLU A 215 10.95 -12.31 2.57
CA GLU A 215 11.18 -11.84 1.21
C GLU A 215 11.06 -10.30 1.12
N HIS A 216 10.01 -9.73 1.69
CA HIS A 216 9.80 -8.28 1.70
C HIS A 216 10.91 -7.54 2.47
N THR A 217 11.36 -8.11 3.59
CA THR A 217 12.47 -7.56 4.37
C THR A 217 13.78 -7.61 3.57
N LEU A 218 14.09 -8.71 2.90
CA LEU A 218 15.29 -8.84 2.07
C LEU A 218 15.27 -7.85 0.90
N ARG A 219 14.13 -7.68 0.21
CA ARG A 219 13.98 -6.69 -0.88
C ARG A 219 14.23 -5.26 -0.39
N ARG A 220 13.82 -4.92 0.84
CA ARG A 220 14.12 -3.63 1.46
C ARG A 220 15.60 -3.50 1.81
N LEU A 221 16.18 -4.54 2.42
CA LEU A 221 17.59 -4.55 2.80
C LEU A 221 18.54 -4.44 1.59
N ALA A 222 18.16 -5.00 0.44
CA ALA A 222 18.92 -4.92 -0.81
C ALA A 222 19.15 -3.48 -1.31
N GLN A 223 18.41 -2.50 -0.79
CA GLN A 223 18.54 -1.08 -1.15
C GLN A 223 19.65 -0.37 -0.36
N PHE A 224 20.20 -1.00 0.70
CA PHE A 224 21.23 -0.40 1.53
C PHE A 224 22.63 -0.92 1.16
N PRO A 225 23.65 -0.03 1.14
CA PRO A 225 25.01 -0.42 0.77
C PRO A 225 25.79 -1.14 1.89
N SER A 226 25.34 -1.05 3.15
CA SER A 226 26.04 -1.65 4.31
C SER A 226 25.09 -1.92 5.48
N ALA A 227 25.55 -2.75 6.42
CA ALA A 227 24.83 -3.03 7.67
C ALA A 227 24.53 -1.75 8.46
N ASP A 228 25.53 -0.85 8.58
CA ASP A 228 25.37 0.40 9.32
C ASP A 228 24.33 1.32 8.65
N ALA A 229 24.28 1.38 7.32
CA ALA A 229 23.28 2.16 6.59
C ALA A 229 21.85 1.63 6.82
N ALA A 230 21.67 0.30 6.80
CA ALA A 230 20.38 -0.33 7.06
C ALA A 230 19.90 -0.09 8.50
N VAL A 231 20.78 -0.24 9.49
CA VAL A 231 20.47 0.03 10.90
C VAL A 231 20.14 1.51 11.12
N ALA A 232 20.92 2.43 10.55
CA ALA A 232 20.66 3.86 10.64
C ALA A 232 19.29 4.25 10.05
N ALA A 233 18.91 3.66 8.90
CA ALA A 233 17.61 3.88 8.29
C ALA A 233 16.45 3.39 9.20
N ALA A 234 16.60 2.26 9.87
CA ALA A 234 15.61 1.77 10.84
C ALA A 234 15.48 2.71 12.05
N ARG A 235 16.60 3.25 12.56
CA ARG A 235 16.59 4.23 13.66
C ARG A 235 15.91 5.55 13.28
N ALA A 236 16.13 6.01 12.05
CA ALA A 236 15.55 7.25 11.53
C ALA A 236 14.04 7.14 11.23
N THR A 237 13.49 5.92 11.17
CA THR A 237 12.06 5.70 10.85
C THR A 237 11.18 6.12 12.03
N ALA A 238 10.56 7.29 11.95
CA ALA A 238 9.73 7.85 13.03
C ALA A 238 8.54 6.95 13.42
N VAL A 239 7.77 6.48 12.43
CA VAL A 239 6.60 5.63 12.62
C VAL A 239 6.79 4.33 11.83
N VAL A 240 6.63 3.20 12.51
CA VAL A 240 6.66 1.87 11.89
C VAL A 240 5.22 1.41 11.71
N PRO A 241 4.69 1.34 10.48
CA PRO A 241 3.30 0.93 10.25
C PRO A 241 3.12 -0.57 10.50
N LEU A 242 1.92 -0.95 10.92
CA LEU A 242 1.50 -2.34 11.00
C LEU A 242 1.27 -2.91 9.61
N MET A 243 2.06 -3.91 9.24
CA MET A 243 1.88 -4.71 8.04
C MET A 243 0.98 -5.89 8.34
N ARG A 244 -0.26 -5.86 7.82
CA ARG A 244 -1.17 -7.01 7.85
C ARG A 244 -1.42 -7.49 6.42
N PRO A 245 -0.75 -8.56 5.96
CA PRO A 245 -1.04 -9.09 4.64
C PRO A 245 -2.47 -9.65 4.59
N ARG A 246 -3.03 -9.72 3.38
CA ARG A 246 -4.31 -10.34 3.07
C ARG A 246 -4.04 -11.55 2.18
N VAL A 247 -4.96 -12.50 2.16
CA VAL A 247 -4.90 -13.63 1.22
C VAL A 247 -6.06 -13.49 0.27
N ALA A 248 -5.81 -13.69 -1.02
CA ALA A 248 -6.80 -13.67 -2.08
C ALA A 248 -6.47 -14.75 -3.11
N ARG A 249 -7.32 -14.90 -4.12
CA ARG A 249 -7.05 -15.77 -5.28
C ARG A 249 -6.53 -14.95 -6.46
N VAL A 250 -5.52 -15.45 -7.13
CA VAL A 250 -5.00 -14.93 -8.41
C VAL A 250 -4.80 -16.14 -9.32
N GLY A 251 -5.43 -16.16 -10.49
CA GLY A 251 -5.44 -17.33 -11.37
C GLY A 251 -6.02 -18.59 -10.72
N GLY A 252 -6.88 -18.44 -9.72
CA GLY A 252 -7.43 -19.54 -8.91
C GLY A 252 -6.52 -20.04 -7.78
N GLU A 253 -5.27 -19.59 -7.70
CA GLU A 253 -4.32 -19.95 -6.64
C GLU A 253 -4.32 -18.94 -5.51
N ARG A 254 -4.02 -19.38 -4.28
CA ARG A 254 -3.92 -18.48 -3.12
C ARG A 254 -2.66 -17.63 -3.23
N HIS A 255 -2.83 -16.32 -3.17
CA HIS A 255 -1.75 -15.33 -3.20
C HIS A 255 -1.82 -14.42 -1.96
N VAL A 256 -0.65 -13.97 -1.49
CA VAL A 256 -0.55 -13.02 -0.37
C VAL A 256 -0.44 -11.61 -0.95
N LEU A 257 -1.31 -10.72 -0.48
CA LEU A 257 -1.29 -9.30 -0.80
C LEU A 257 -0.77 -8.50 0.38
N ASN A 258 0.13 -7.57 0.13
CA ASN A 258 0.66 -6.64 1.10
C ASN A 258 0.02 -5.25 0.94
N PRO A 259 -0.01 -4.43 2.02
CA PRO A 259 -0.34 -3.01 1.89
C PRO A 259 0.45 -2.36 0.75
N GLY A 260 -0.25 -1.70 -0.17
CA GLY A 260 0.31 -1.12 -1.39
C GLY A 260 0.02 -1.90 -2.67
N ASP A 261 -0.35 -3.18 -2.59
CA ASP A 261 -0.80 -3.94 -3.76
C ASP A 261 -2.17 -3.41 -4.22
N ALA A 262 -2.40 -3.37 -5.54
CA ALA A 262 -3.59 -2.74 -6.12
C ALA A 262 -4.91 -3.30 -5.56
N ALA A 263 -5.04 -4.63 -5.49
CA ALA A 263 -6.25 -5.27 -4.96
C ALA A 263 -6.34 -5.22 -3.43
N TYR A 264 -5.28 -4.80 -2.71
CA TYR A 264 -5.18 -4.95 -1.26
C TYR A 264 -6.41 -4.38 -0.55
N ALA A 265 -6.71 -3.09 -0.77
CA ALA A 265 -7.79 -2.36 -0.10
C ALA A 265 -9.15 -3.02 -0.33
N GLU A 266 -9.50 -3.29 -1.59
CA GLU A 266 -10.74 -3.96 -1.98
C GLU A 266 -10.88 -5.33 -1.32
N ILE A 267 -9.84 -6.18 -1.32
CA ILE A 267 -9.91 -7.52 -0.73
C ILE A 267 -10.28 -7.49 0.75
N GLY A 268 -9.84 -6.51 1.53
CA GLY A 268 -10.24 -6.46 2.95
C GLY A 268 -11.63 -5.90 3.17
N ARG A 269 -12.24 -5.26 2.16
CA ARG A 269 -13.68 -4.98 2.15
C ARG A 269 -14.48 -6.23 1.81
N LEU A 270 -14.03 -6.99 0.80
CA LEU A 270 -14.75 -8.16 0.28
C LEU A 270 -14.57 -9.44 1.12
N ASP A 271 -13.44 -9.55 1.82
CA ASP A 271 -13.08 -10.69 2.68
C ASP A 271 -12.58 -10.19 4.05
N PRO A 272 -13.47 -9.59 4.86
CA PRO A 272 -13.09 -8.98 6.15
C PRO A 272 -12.56 -10.01 7.18
N ASP A 273 -12.89 -11.29 6.98
CA ASP A 273 -12.49 -12.42 7.81
C ASP A 273 -11.20 -13.10 7.32
N GLY A 274 -10.73 -12.78 6.11
CA GLY A 274 -9.48 -13.29 5.54
C GLY A 274 -9.53 -14.76 5.16
N LEU A 275 -10.68 -15.26 4.69
CA LEU A 275 -10.85 -16.65 4.27
C LEU A 275 -10.04 -17.00 3.01
N GLY A 276 -9.57 -16.01 2.27
CA GLY A 276 -8.77 -16.17 1.05
C GLY A 276 -9.57 -16.67 -0.14
N ARG A 277 -10.87 -16.34 -0.20
CA ARG A 277 -11.81 -16.86 -1.22
C ARG A 277 -12.13 -15.86 -2.32
N THR A 278 -11.76 -14.60 -2.13
CA THR A 278 -12.05 -13.52 -3.08
C THR A 278 -10.94 -13.40 -4.12
N ASP A 279 -11.31 -13.15 -5.37
CA ASP A 279 -10.35 -12.94 -6.45
C ASP A 279 -9.76 -11.53 -6.41
N ALA A 280 -8.44 -11.43 -6.57
CA ALA A 280 -7.69 -10.17 -6.59
C ALA A 280 -7.39 -9.68 -8.02
N GLU A 281 -8.26 -10.03 -8.96
CA GLU A 281 -8.12 -9.70 -10.38
C GLU A 281 -9.39 -9.03 -10.91
N LEU A 282 -9.20 -7.96 -11.68
CA LEU A 282 -10.27 -7.36 -12.48
C LEU A 282 -10.40 -8.17 -13.77
N THR A 283 -11.40 -9.03 -13.83
CA THR A 283 -11.72 -9.80 -15.03
C THR A 283 -12.82 -9.08 -15.81
N PRO A 284 -12.57 -8.68 -17.07
CA PRO A 284 -13.57 -8.02 -17.87
C PRO A 284 -14.88 -8.82 -18.00
N GLY A 285 -16.01 -8.12 -17.99
CA GLY A 285 -17.37 -8.68 -18.04
C GLY A 285 -17.82 -9.41 -16.76
N ARG A 286 -16.93 -9.64 -15.79
CA ARG A 286 -17.29 -10.31 -14.54
C ARG A 286 -17.92 -9.34 -13.55
N ALA A 287 -19.13 -9.68 -13.10
CA ALA A 287 -19.82 -8.96 -12.04
C ALA A 287 -19.19 -9.25 -10.66
N VAL A 288 -18.86 -8.20 -9.91
CA VAL A 288 -18.29 -8.29 -8.55
C VAL A 288 -19.09 -7.41 -7.60
N TRP A 289 -19.69 -8.01 -6.58
CA TRP A 289 -20.36 -7.28 -5.50
C TRP A 289 -19.31 -6.64 -4.58
N LEU A 290 -19.34 -5.31 -4.48
CA LEU A 290 -18.46 -4.52 -3.63
C LEU A 290 -19.09 -4.20 -2.26
N SER A 291 -20.41 -4.27 -2.21
CA SER A 291 -21.26 -4.23 -1.02
C SER A 291 -22.66 -4.71 -1.42
N PRO A 292 -23.61 -4.87 -0.48
CA PRO A 292 -25.01 -5.14 -0.85
C PRO A 292 -25.67 -4.06 -1.74
N ARG A 293 -25.07 -2.87 -1.86
CA ARG A 293 -25.58 -1.75 -2.66
C ARG A 293 -24.86 -1.54 -3.98
N VAL A 294 -23.66 -2.11 -4.15
CA VAL A 294 -22.77 -1.78 -5.26
C VAL A 294 -22.26 -3.04 -5.94
N LEU A 295 -22.54 -3.15 -7.24
CA LEU A 295 -22.01 -4.18 -8.11
C LEU A 295 -21.15 -3.53 -9.20
N ARG A 296 -19.93 -4.02 -9.40
CA ARG A 296 -19.04 -3.55 -10.48
C ARG A 296 -19.00 -4.55 -11.64
N VAL A 297 -18.96 -4.04 -12.86
CA VAL A 297 -18.59 -4.77 -14.08
C VAL A 297 -17.51 -3.96 -14.80
N THR A 298 -16.38 -4.58 -15.12
CA THR A 298 -15.26 -3.91 -15.79
C THR A 298 -15.27 -4.24 -17.29
N ALA A 299 -15.07 -3.24 -18.16
CA ALA A 299 -15.01 -3.41 -19.61
C ALA A 299 -13.66 -3.97 -20.09
N ASP A 300 -13.66 -4.68 -21.23
CA ASP A 300 -12.43 -5.21 -21.87
C ASP A 300 -11.77 -4.16 -22.79
N ASN A 301 -11.50 -2.99 -22.22
CA ASN A 301 -10.86 -1.87 -22.94
C ASN A 301 -9.54 -1.45 -22.29
N GLY A 302 -8.90 -2.36 -21.55
CA GLY A 302 -7.67 -2.12 -20.81
C GLY A 302 -6.51 -1.65 -21.68
N ASN A 303 -5.90 -0.53 -21.31
CA ASN A 303 -4.75 0.06 -21.97
C ASN A 303 -4.01 1.03 -21.01
N LEU A 304 -3.02 1.78 -21.52
CA LEU A 304 -2.25 2.72 -20.71
C LEU A 304 -3.08 3.81 -20.01
N MET A 305 -4.25 4.17 -20.57
CA MET A 305 -5.16 5.18 -20.03
C MET A 305 -6.21 4.58 -19.10
N THR A 306 -6.80 3.44 -19.48
CA THR A 306 -7.92 2.79 -18.77
C THR A 306 -7.45 1.74 -17.75
N GLY A 307 -6.15 1.53 -17.60
CA GLY A 307 -5.60 0.51 -16.73
C GLY A 307 -6.15 -0.88 -17.09
N PRO A 308 -6.70 -1.64 -16.11
CA PRO A 308 -7.35 -2.93 -16.37
C PRO A 308 -8.66 -2.86 -17.17
N GLY A 309 -9.23 -1.67 -17.36
CA GLY A 309 -10.52 -1.44 -18.03
C GLY A 309 -11.39 -0.42 -17.29
N THR A 310 -12.46 0.04 -17.94
CA THR A 310 -13.42 0.98 -17.33
C THR A 310 -14.40 0.24 -16.44
N ASN A 311 -14.59 0.73 -15.22
CA ASN A 311 -15.53 0.21 -14.24
C ASN A 311 -16.89 0.88 -14.40
N SER A 312 -17.90 0.05 -14.65
CA SER A 312 -19.32 0.42 -14.55
C SER A 312 -19.87 -0.07 -13.22
N TYR A 313 -20.68 0.76 -12.55
CA TYR A 313 -21.21 0.44 -11.21
C TYR A 313 -22.74 0.45 -11.19
N PHE A 314 -23.35 -0.67 -10.83
CA PHE A 314 -24.75 -0.66 -10.41
C PHE A 314 -24.84 -0.20 -8.96
N VAL A 315 -25.75 0.73 -8.69
CA VAL A 315 -26.01 1.27 -7.35
C VAL A 315 -27.51 1.19 -7.06
N GLY A 316 -27.88 0.66 -5.90
CA GLY A 316 -29.28 0.48 -5.54
C GLY A 316 -29.48 0.13 -4.07
N THR A 317 -30.74 -0.02 -3.68
CA THR A 317 -31.10 -0.47 -2.32
C THR A 317 -30.98 -2.00 -2.24
N PRO A 318 -30.38 -2.57 -1.18
CA PRO A 318 -30.29 -4.02 -1.05
C PRO A 318 -31.68 -4.67 -1.01
N GLY A 319 -31.92 -5.65 -1.88
CA GLY A 319 -33.24 -6.29 -2.02
C GLY A 319 -34.32 -5.41 -2.68
N GLY A 320 -33.95 -4.23 -3.17
CA GLY A 320 -34.83 -3.37 -3.96
C GLY A 320 -34.79 -3.70 -5.45
N ASP A 321 -35.86 -3.33 -6.15
CA ASP A 321 -36.03 -3.62 -7.58
C ASP A 321 -35.46 -2.53 -8.50
N GLU A 322 -35.12 -1.35 -7.99
CA GLU A 322 -34.63 -0.22 -8.80
C GLU A 322 -33.15 0.06 -8.59
N TRP A 323 -32.43 0.19 -9.71
CA TRP A 323 -30.99 0.40 -9.74
C TRP A 323 -30.61 1.54 -10.69
N ALA A 324 -29.51 2.22 -10.40
CA ALA A 324 -28.81 3.08 -11.34
C ALA A 324 -27.58 2.35 -11.88
N LEU A 325 -27.24 2.57 -13.15
CA LEU A 325 -25.94 2.22 -13.70
C LEU A 325 -25.12 3.49 -13.88
N LEU A 326 -23.98 3.55 -13.20
CA LEU A 326 -22.99 4.63 -13.29
C LEU A 326 -21.88 4.23 -14.26
N ASP A 327 -21.57 5.13 -15.20
CA ASP A 327 -20.61 4.98 -16.31
C ASP A 327 -20.80 3.69 -17.10
N PRO A 328 -21.76 3.65 -18.05
CA PRO A 328 -22.05 2.47 -18.88
C PRO A 328 -20.87 1.92 -19.70
N GLY A 329 -19.77 2.64 -19.79
CA GLY A 329 -18.56 2.18 -20.43
C GLY A 329 -18.52 2.54 -21.93
N PRO A 330 -17.57 1.96 -22.68
CA PRO A 330 -17.54 2.07 -24.13
C PRO A 330 -18.76 1.39 -24.76
N ALA A 331 -19.07 1.76 -26.01
CA ALA A 331 -20.10 1.10 -26.82
C ALA A 331 -19.59 -0.25 -27.38
N ASP A 332 -19.05 -1.11 -26.51
CA ASP A 332 -18.60 -2.46 -26.83
C ASP A 332 -19.74 -3.47 -26.61
N ALA A 333 -20.02 -4.29 -27.62
CA ALA A 333 -21.17 -5.18 -27.59
C ALA A 333 -21.08 -6.25 -26.47
N ALA A 334 -19.88 -6.77 -26.20
CA ALA A 334 -19.68 -7.79 -25.17
C ALA A 334 -19.84 -7.18 -23.76
N HIS A 335 -19.27 -5.99 -23.52
CA HIS A 335 -19.45 -5.25 -22.27
C HIS A 335 -20.92 -4.89 -22.02
N LEU A 336 -21.61 -4.34 -23.02
CA LEU A 336 -23.02 -3.98 -22.89
C LEU A 336 -23.91 -5.20 -22.63
N GLN A 337 -23.57 -6.36 -23.20
CA GLN A 337 -24.25 -7.61 -22.88
C GLN A 337 -23.96 -8.06 -21.44
N ALA A 338 -22.70 -8.00 -20.99
CA ALA A 338 -22.33 -8.31 -19.62
C ALA A 338 -23.07 -7.43 -18.60
N LEU A 339 -23.25 -6.14 -18.88
CA LEU A 339 -24.06 -5.24 -18.07
C LEU A 339 -25.53 -5.65 -18.00
N ARG A 340 -26.12 -6.07 -19.12
CA ARG A 340 -27.50 -6.57 -19.14
C ARG A 340 -27.66 -7.86 -18.34
N ASP A 341 -26.71 -8.77 -18.45
CA ASP A 341 -26.73 -10.04 -17.74
C ASP A 341 -26.48 -9.85 -16.23
N ALA A 342 -25.69 -8.83 -15.86
CA ALA A 342 -25.32 -8.54 -14.47
C ALA A 342 -26.32 -7.63 -13.73
N ALA A 343 -27.25 -6.96 -14.43
CA ALA A 343 -28.17 -6.01 -13.84
C ALA A 343 -28.96 -6.65 -12.67
N PRO A 344 -28.82 -6.17 -11.42
CA PRO A 344 -29.46 -6.83 -10.27
C PRO A 344 -30.99 -6.69 -10.25
N GLY A 345 -31.53 -5.75 -11.01
CA GLY A 345 -32.95 -5.41 -11.08
C GLY A 345 -33.24 -4.43 -12.20
N ARG A 346 -34.38 -3.73 -12.14
CA ARG A 346 -34.77 -2.74 -13.15
C ARG A 346 -33.86 -1.51 -13.05
N VAL A 347 -33.08 -1.27 -14.11
CA VAL A 347 -32.24 -0.08 -14.21
C VAL A 347 -33.12 1.12 -14.60
N THR A 348 -33.27 2.09 -13.70
CA THR A 348 -34.13 3.26 -13.92
C THR A 348 -33.34 4.53 -14.24
N ARG A 349 -32.02 4.52 -14.01
CA ARG A 349 -31.11 5.65 -14.26
C ARG A 349 -29.83 5.18 -14.93
N LEU A 350 -29.38 5.92 -15.94
CA LEU A 350 -28.03 5.85 -16.49
C LEU A 350 -27.31 7.12 -16.06
N VAL A 351 -26.34 6.99 -15.17
CA VAL A 351 -25.60 8.10 -14.57
C VAL A 351 -24.21 8.14 -15.18
N VAL A 352 -23.74 9.31 -15.58
CA VAL A 352 -22.41 9.47 -16.20
C VAL A 352 -21.59 10.49 -15.41
N THR A 353 -20.33 10.14 -15.13
CA THR A 353 -19.35 11.02 -14.48
C THR A 353 -18.87 12.10 -15.43
N HIS A 354 -18.50 11.72 -16.66
CA HIS A 354 -18.07 12.62 -17.72
C HIS A 354 -18.15 11.93 -19.09
N THR A 355 -17.92 12.69 -20.16
CA THR A 355 -18.20 12.26 -21.54
C THR A 355 -17.00 11.69 -22.28
N HIS A 356 -15.92 11.27 -21.62
CA HIS A 356 -14.88 10.54 -22.35
C HIS A 356 -15.43 9.22 -22.91
N ARG A 357 -14.79 8.76 -23.98
CA ARG A 357 -15.29 7.70 -24.88
C ARG A 357 -15.37 6.31 -24.24
N ASP A 358 -14.72 6.16 -23.11
CA ASP A 358 -14.72 4.94 -22.34
C ASP A 358 -15.77 4.95 -21.23
N HIS A 359 -16.44 6.08 -20.93
CA HIS A 359 -17.46 6.17 -19.87
C HIS A 359 -18.91 6.24 -20.38
N SER A 360 -19.15 7.04 -21.43
CA SER A 360 -20.49 7.49 -21.83
C SER A 360 -21.13 6.81 -23.07
N PRO A 361 -20.39 6.30 -24.08
CA PRO A 361 -21.03 5.82 -25.31
C PRO A 361 -22.02 4.66 -25.14
N GLY A 362 -21.85 3.84 -24.10
CA GLY A 362 -22.79 2.77 -23.78
C GLY A 362 -24.22 3.24 -23.48
N VAL A 363 -24.41 4.52 -23.13
CA VAL A 363 -25.71 5.13 -22.82
C VAL A 363 -26.70 4.96 -23.97
N ALA A 364 -26.28 5.17 -25.22
CA ALA A 364 -27.18 5.14 -26.37
C ALA A 364 -27.93 3.80 -26.49
N ALA A 365 -27.18 2.69 -26.40
CA ALA A 365 -27.73 1.35 -26.53
C ALA A 365 -28.52 0.88 -25.30
N LEU A 366 -28.13 1.31 -24.09
CA LEU A 366 -28.81 0.89 -22.86
C LEU A 366 -30.06 1.72 -22.55
N ARG A 367 -30.08 3.00 -22.94
CA ARG A 367 -31.25 3.86 -22.80
C ARG A 367 -32.43 3.29 -23.58
N GLU A 368 -32.19 2.86 -24.82
CA GLU A 368 -33.22 2.22 -25.64
C GLU A 368 -33.73 0.91 -25.01
N ALA A 369 -32.81 0.10 -24.48
CA ALA A 369 -33.15 -1.20 -23.91
C ALA A 369 -33.89 -1.13 -22.56
N TRP A 370 -33.57 -0.14 -21.71
CA TRP A 370 -34.09 -0.07 -20.34
C TRP A 370 -35.09 1.06 -20.10
N HIS A 371 -35.26 1.98 -21.05
CA HIS A 371 -36.04 3.21 -20.86
C HIS A 371 -35.60 4.00 -19.61
N ALA A 372 -34.31 3.93 -19.29
CA ALA A 372 -33.72 4.56 -18.12
C ALA A 372 -33.46 6.05 -18.38
N ARG A 373 -33.68 6.88 -17.35
CA ARG A 373 -33.42 8.32 -17.44
C ARG A 373 -31.92 8.58 -17.44
N VAL A 374 -31.45 9.40 -18.39
CA VAL A 374 -30.02 9.73 -18.51
C VAL A 374 -29.67 10.95 -17.66
N VAL A 375 -28.67 10.80 -16.79
CA VAL A 375 -28.18 11.82 -15.86
C VAL A 375 -26.70 12.07 -16.10
N GLY A 376 -26.31 13.33 -16.29
CA GLY A 376 -24.92 13.72 -16.48
C GLY A 376 -24.80 15.13 -17.04
N ARG A 377 -23.60 15.50 -17.48
CA ARG A 377 -23.31 16.85 -18.00
C ARG A 377 -22.52 16.74 -19.31
N VAL A 378 -22.73 17.68 -20.23
CA VAL A 378 -21.93 17.82 -21.46
C VAL A 378 -20.73 18.72 -21.20
N ALA A 379 -19.59 18.40 -21.81
CA ALA A 379 -18.37 19.20 -21.69
C ALA A 379 -18.48 20.53 -22.44
N ASP A 380 -17.78 21.55 -21.93
CA ASP A 380 -17.67 22.87 -22.56
C ASP A 380 -16.90 22.78 -23.89
N HIS A 381 -15.99 21.82 -24.02
CA HIS A 381 -15.25 21.54 -25.25
C HIS A 381 -15.47 20.09 -25.72
N SER A 382 -15.86 19.91 -26.99
CA SER A 382 -16.25 18.61 -27.53
C SER A 382 -15.09 17.71 -27.98
N GLU A 383 -13.85 18.21 -28.03
CA GLU A 383 -12.70 17.43 -28.50
C GLU A 383 -12.41 16.26 -27.55
N GLY A 384 -12.33 15.04 -28.09
CA GLY A 384 -12.09 13.84 -27.29
C GLY A 384 -13.31 13.31 -26.52
N GLN A 385 -14.42 14.07 -26.51
CA GLN A 385 -15.67 13.71 -25.84
C GLN A 385 -16.60 12.88 -26.74
N ASP A 386 -17.57 12.21 -26.12
CA ASP A 386 -18.72 11.61 -26.77
C ASP A 386 -19.74 12.71 -27.15
N ALA A 387 -19.72 13.10 -28.42
CA ALA A 387 -20.64 14.08 -28.97
C ALA A 387 -22.10 13.57 -29.08
N SER A 388 -22.34 12.27 -28.89
CA SER A 388 -23.69 11.68 -28.94
C SER A 388 -24.41 11.69 -27.58
N PHE A 389 -23.69 12.01 -26.49
CA PHE A 389 -24.26 12.04 -25.16
C PHE A 389 -25.24 13.20 -24.99
N VAL A 390 -26.50 12.89 -24.68
CA VAL A 390 -27.56 13.87 -24.41
C VAL A 390 -28.21 13.56 -23.06
N PRO A 391 -27.94 14.35 -22.01
CA PRO A 391 -28.54 14.13 -20.70
C PRO A 391 -30.00 14.59 -20.68
N GLU A 392 -30.86 13.83 -20.00
CA GLU A 392 -32.24 14.23 -19.67
C GLU A 392 -32.30 14.96 -18.31
N HIS A 393 -31.22 14.90 -17.54
CA HIS A 393 -31.03 15.61 -16.29
C HIS A 393 -29.59 16.03 -16.13
N VAL A 394 -29.36 17.32 -15.88
CA VAL A 394 -28.05 17.84 -15.52
C VAL A 394 -28.06 18.14 -14.03
N PRO A 395 -27.43 17.30 -13.18
CA PRO A 395 -27.51 17.49 -11.75
C PRO A 395 -26.72 18.73 -11.31
N ALA A 396 -27.27 19.45 -10.34
CA ALA A 396 -26.56 20.53 -9.66
C ALA A 396 -25.54 19.96 -8.65
N ASP A 397 -24.53 20.75 -8.28
CA ASP A 397 -23.62 20.40 -7.20
C ASP A 397 -24.40 20.24 -5.88
N GLY A 398 -24.13 19.16 -5.14
CA GLY A 398 -24.85 18.81 -3.91
C GLY A 398 -26.24 18.20 -4.11
N GLU A 399 -26.73 18.08 -5.35
CA GLU A 399 -28.03 17.48 -5.63
C GLU A 399 -28.06 16.00 -5.22
N ARG A 400 -29.15 15.57 -4.57
CA ARG A 400 -29.34 14.18 -4.13
C ARG A 400 -30.30 13.44 -5.05
N ILE A 401 -29.80 12.38 -5.68
CA ILE A 401 -30.55 11.42 -6.49
C ILE A 401 -30.88 10.22 -5.61
N ARG A 402 -32.13 10.11 -5.17
CA ARG A 402 -32.60 8.97 -4.39
C ARG A 402 -32.91 7.79 -5.31
N LEU A 403 -32.28 6.65 -5.04
CA LEU A 403 -32.49 5.38 -5.76
C LEU A 403 -33.33 4.38 -4.96
N GLY A 404 -33.67 4.73 -3.72
CA GLY A 404 -34.52 3.95 -2.82
C GLY A 404 -34.43 4.50 -1.39
N PRO A 405 -34.97 3.79 -0.38
CA PRO A 405 -34.93 4.24 1.01
C PRO A 405 -33.51 4.27 1.58
N ASP A 406 -32.62 3.38 1.12
CA ASP A 406 -31.27 3.20 1.67
C ASP A 406 -30.18 3.35 0.59
N ALA A 407 -30.43 4.14 -0.45
CA ALA A 407 -29.44 4.43 -1.49
C ALA A 407 -29.63 5.84 -2.05
N THR A 408 -28.68 6.72 -1.74
CA THR A 408 -28.68 8.12 -2.16
C THR A 408 -27.36 8.48 -2.81
N LEU A 409 -27.41 8.84 -4.10
CA LEU A 409 -26.26 9.41 -4.81
C LEU A 409 -26.30 10.92 -4.70
N ARG A 410 -25.33 11.52 -4.01
CA ARG A 410 -25.12 12.97 -4.02
C ARG A 410 -24.12 13.35 -5.10
N CYS A 411 -24.52 14.26 -5.98
CA CYS A 411 -23.66 14.88 -6.98
C CYS A 411 -22.61 15.76 -6.29
N VAL A 412 -21.35 15.60 -6.67
CA VAL A 412 -20.24 16.47 -6.31
C VAL A 412 -19.55 16.90 -7.60
N HIS A 413 -19.81 18.13 -8.05
CA HIS A 413 -19.26 18.64 -9.31
C HIS A 413 -17.76 18.91 -9.12
N THR A 414 -16.94 18.13 -9.84
CA THR A 414 -15.48 18.07 -9.70
C THR A 414 -14.77 18.32 -11.03
N PRO A 415 -14.98 19.51 -11.64
CA PRO A 415 -14.34 19.84 -12.90
C PRO A 415 -12.82 19.88 -12.77
N GLY A 416 -12.15 19.83 -13.91
CA GLY A 416 -10.70 20.04 -14.03
C GLY A 416 -10.01 18.95 -14.83
N HIS A 417 -10.38 17.68 -14.68
CA HIS A 417 -9.99 16.65 -15.65
C HIS A 417 -10.75 16.85 -16.97
N ALA A 418 -12.07 16.96 -16.85
CA ALA A 418 -12.99 17.45 -17.87
C ALA A 418 -13.90 18.50 -17.22
N SER A 419 -14.38 19.47 -17.99
CA SER A 419 -15.26 20.56 -17.51
C SER A 419 -16.59 20.02 -16.96
N ASN A 420 -17.05 18.90 -17.50
CA ASN A 420 -18.29 18.24 -17.10
C ASN A 420 -18.15 17.18 -16.01
N HIS A 421 -16.95 16.97 -15.46
CA HIS A 421 -16.71 15.86 -14.55
C HIS A 421 -17.49 16.01 -13.23
N ILE A 422 -18.20 14.94 -12.85
CA ILE A 422 -18.95 14.82 -11.60
C ILE A 422 -18.50 13.54 -10.88
N CYS A 423 -18.13 13.68 -9.60
CA CYS A 423 -18.08 12.54 -8.68
C CYS A 423 -19.48 12.32 -8.08
N TYR A 424 -19.83 11.07 -7.77
CA TYR A 424 -21.08 10.76 -7.08
C TYR A 424 -20.78 10.08 -5.75
N LEU A 425 -21.28 10.64 -4.65
CA LEU A 425 -21.14 10.06 -3.33
C LEU A 425 -22.35 9.20 -2.99
N LEU A 426 -22.15 7.91 -2.73
CA LEU A 426 -23.13 7.08 -2.05
C LEU A 426 -23.07 7.40 -0.54
N GLU A 427 -24.03 8.18 -0.06
CA GLU A 427 -24.02 8.73 1.31
C GLU A 427 -24.02 7.62 2.37
N GLU A 428 -24.76 6.54 2.15
CA GLU A 428 -24.92 5.44 3.10
C GLU A 428 -23.64 4.61 3.32
N GLU A 429 -22.71 4.63 2.36
CA GLU A 429 -21.45 3.88 2.45
C GLU A 429 -20.21 4.77 2.47
N LYS A 430 -20.40 6.11 2.49
CA LYS A 430 -19.32 7.11 2.37
C LYS A 430 -18.35 6.76 1.24
N LEU A 431 -18.91 6.26 0.14
CA LEU A 431 -18.20 5.74 -1.03
C LEU A 431 -18.34 6.74 -2.18
N LEU A 432 -17.22 7.33 -2.60
CA LEU A 432 -17.19 8.27 -3.71
C LEU A 432 -16.86 7.53 -5.01
N PHE A 433 -17.78 7.52 -5.96
CA PHE A 433 -17.50 7.16 -7.35
C PHE A 433 -16.74 8.31 -7.99
N THR A 434 -15.44 8.11 -8.23
CA THR A 434 -14.54 9.20 -8.62
C THR A 434 -14.40 9.39 -10.11
N GLY A 435 -14.92 8.48 -10.94
CA GLY A 435 -14.67 8.49 -12.38
C GLY A 435 -13.17 8.64 -12.65
N ASP A 436 -12.81 9.63 -13.47
CA ASP A 436 -11.43 10.03 -13.78
C ASP A 436 -10.98 11.28 -13.02
N HIS A 437 -11.62 11.62 -11.91
CA HIS A 437 -11.07 12.62 -10.99
C HIS A 437 -9.94 12.05 -10.14
N LEU A 438 -10.06 10.79 -9.73
CA LEU A 438 -9.07 10.04 -8.97
C LEU A 438 -9.10 8.58 -9.42
N MET A 439 -7.94 8.04 -9.80
CA MET A 439 -7.78 6.66 -10.27
C MET A 439 -6.72 5.93 -9.46
N GLN A 440 -6.77 4.60 -9.46
CA GLN A 440 -5.78 3.80 -8.75
C GLN A 440 -4.48 3.67 -9.55
N GLY A 441 -3.34 3.86 -8.88
CA GLY A 441 -2.01 3.55 -9.41
C GLY A 441 -1.36 4.63 -10.26
N THR A 442 -2.10 5.57 -10.85
CA THR A 442 -1.54 6.69 -11.62
C THR A 442 -2.31 8.00 -11.43
N THR A 443 -1.80 9.09 -11.98
CA THR A 443 -2.51 10.38 -11.99
C THR A 443 -3.21 10.61 -13.32
N VAL A 444 -4.41 11.16 -13.29
CA VAL A 444 -5.21 11.46 -14.48
C VAL A 444 -4.54 12.48 -15.41
N VAL A 445 -4.90 12.49 -16.69
CA VAL A 445 -4.40 13.51 -17.63
C VAL A 445 -5.28 14.74 -17.53
N ILE A 446 -4.68 15.91 -17.37
CA ILE A 446 -5.38 17.19 -17.49
C ILE A 446 -5.08 17.74 -18.89
N ASN A 447 -6.11 17.84 -19.74
CA ASN A 447 -5.96 18.22 -21.15
C ASN A 447 -6.71 19.51 -21.50
N PRO A 448 -6.03 20.66 -21.56
CA PRO A 448 -6.64 21.92 -22.00
C PRO A 448 -7.14 21.86 -23.46
N PRO A 449 -8.13 22.70 -23.84
CA PRO A 449 -8.76 23.74 -23.01
C PRO A 449 -9.85 23.22 -22.05
N ASP A 450 -10.34 21.98 -22.23
CA ASP A 450 -11.40 21.44 -21.37
C ASP A 450 -10.91 21.13 -19.95
N GLY A 451 -9.75 20.47 -19.86
CA GLY A 451 -9.07 20.20 -18.61
C GLY A 451 -8.28 21.43 -18.13
N ASP A 452 -8.37 21.72 -16.85
CA ASP A 452 -7.74 22.87 -16.20
C ASP A 452 -7.11 22.43 -14.86
N MET A 453 -5.79 22.68 -14.71
CA MET A 453 -5.03 22.25 -13.53
C MET A 453 -5.44 23.01 -12.26
N ALA A 454 -5.73 24.30 -12.37
CA ALA A 454 -6.12 25.11 -11.23
C ALA A 454 -7.51 24.71 -10.73
N VAL A 455 -8.44 24.46 -11.66
CA VAL A 455 -9.78 23.94 -11.34
C VAL A 455 -9.68 22.54 -10.74
N TYR A 456 -8.86 21.65 -11.31
CA TYR A 456 -8.65 20.30 -10.81
C TYR A 456 -8.13 20.29 -9.36
N LEU A 457 -7.10 21.10 -9.06
CA LEU A 457 -6.57 21.23 -7.70
C LEU A 457 -7.62 21.74 -6.70
N ARG A 458 -8.41 22.77 -7.08
CA ARG A 458 -9.51 23.26 -6.25
C ARG A 458 -10.58 22.19 -6.00
N SER A 459 -10.91 21.39 -7.02
CA SER A 459 -11.86 20.27 -6.88
C SER A 459 -11.32 19.21 -5.90
N LEU A 460 -10.04 18.85 -5.98
CA LEU A 460 -9.40 17.94 -5.01
C LEU A 460 -9.40 18.51 -3.59
N GLU A 461 -9.09 19.79 -3.41
CA GLU A 461 -9.12 20.45 -2.10
C GLU A 461 -10.52 20.44 -1.49
N ARG A 462 -11.56 20.66 -2.30
CA ARG A 462 -12.97 20.57 -1.84
C ARG A 462 -13.31 19.16 -1.35
N LEU A 463 -12.83 18.12 -2.02
CA LEU A 463 -13.07 16.72 -1.62
C LEU A 463 -12.46 16.38 -0.25
N LEU A 464 -11.46 17.12 0.24
CA LEU A 464 -10.94 16.94 1.60
C LEU A 464 -11.93 17.35 2.70
N GLY A 465 -12.99 18.09 2.35
CA GLY A 465 -14.08 18.44 3.26
C GLY A 465 -15.21 17.42 3.30
N GLU A 466 -15.17 16.38 2.47
CA GLU A 466 -16.20 15.36 2.38
C GLU A 466 -15.94 14.21 3.37
N GLU A 467 -16.99 13.68 4.00
CA GLU A 467 -16.85 12.49 4.86
C GLU A 467 -16.78 11.23 4.00
N LEU A 468 -15.55 10.84 3.63
CA LEU A 468 -15.27 9.70 2.77
C LEU A 468 -14.59 8.55 3.54
N GLU A 469 -15.03 7.32 3.27
CA GLU A 469 -14.34 6.09 3.71
C GLU A 469 -13.68 5.34 2.55
N TRP A 470 -14.24 5.45 1.33
CA TRP A 470 -13.80 4.69 0.17
C TRP A 470 -13.89 5.50 -1.13
N LEU A 471 -13.02 5.17 -2.08
CA LEU A 471 -13.10 5.64 -3.47
C LEU A 471 -13.34 4.46 -4.42
N ALA A 472 -14.29 4.62 -5.33
CA ALA A 472 -14.58 3.72 -6.45
C ALA A 472 -14.19 4.40 -7.78
N PRO A 473 -13.00 4.12 -8.32
CA PRO A 473 -12.49 4.81 -9.50
C PRO A 473 -13.07 4.29 -10.81
N GLY A 474 -13.07 5.14 -11.84
CA GLY A 474 -13.35 4.72 -13.22
C GLY A 474 -12.43 3.58 -13.69
N HIS A 475 -11.22 3.51 -13.13
CA HIS A 475 -10.22 2.48 -13.45
C HIS A 475 -9.50 1.96 -12.20
N GLY A 476 -9.39 0.64 -12.09
CA GLY A 476 -8.70 -0.04 -10.99
C GLY A 476 -9.61 -0.54 -9.87
N PHE A 477 -9.03 -0.93 -8.75
CA PHE A 477 -9.75 -1.45 -7.58
C PHE A 477 -10.28 -0.31 -6.69
N LEU A 478 -11.14 -0.66 -5.73
CA LEU A 478 -11.46 0.26 -4.63
C LEU A 478 -10.20 0.73 -3.89
N MET A 479 -10.19 2.00 -3.48
CA MET A 479 -9.13 2.58 -2.67
C MET A 479 -9.68 2.94 -1.29
N ASP A 480 -8.90 2.63 -0.24
CA ASP A 480 -9.12 3.08 1.13
C ASP A 480 -8.36 4.38 1.41
N ALA A 481 -8.48 4.89 2.66
CA ALA A 481 -7.84 6.13 3.10
C ALA A 481 -8.01 7.30 2.11
N PRO A 482 -9.25 7.65 1.71
CA PRO A 482 -9.53 8.59 0.62
C PRO A 482 -8.81 9.94 0.77
N HIS A 483 -8.77 10.47 1.99
CA HIS A 483 -8.11 11.74 2.30
C HIS A 483 -6.59 11.69 2.05
N ASP A 484 -5.94 10.56 2.31
CA ASP A 484 -4.51 10.40 2.06
C ASP A 484 -4.24 10.26 0.56
N VAL A 485 -5.10 9.56 -0.18
CA VAL A 485 -5.06 9.51 -1.65
C VAL A 485 -5.20 10.91 -2.26
N ILE A 486 -6.15 11.71 -1.77
CA ILE A 486 -6.37 13.09 -2.25
C ILE A 486 -5.14 13.96 -1.95
N ARG A 487 -4.64 13.96 -0.70
CA ARG A 487 -3.45 14.73 -0.31
C ARG A 487 -2.22 14.34 -1.11
N ALA A 488 -1.99 13.04 -1.30
CA ALA A 488 -0.88 12.54 -2.09
C ALA A 488 -0.98 12.99 -3.56
N THR A 489 -2.20 13.01 -4.12
CA THR A 489 -2.46 13.49 -5.48
C THR A 489 -2.17 14.99 -5.61
N ILE A 490 -2.64 15.82 -4.66
CA ILE A 490 -2.35 17.26 -4.61
C ILE A 490 -0.83 17.48 -4.52
N ALA A 491 -0.16 16.82 -3.57
CA ALA A 491 1.29 16.94 -3.39
C ALA A 491 2.07 16.54 -4.64
N HIS A 492 1.65 15.48 -5.34
CA HIS A 492 2.26 15.06 -6.60
C HIS A 492 2.15 16.14 -7.68
N ARG A 493 0.98 16.78 -7.83
CA ARG A 493 0.78 17.85 -8.83
C ARG A 493 1.60 19.10 -8.50
N LEU A 494 1.62 19.52 -7.24
CA LEU A 494 2.41 20.68 -6.82
C LEU A 494 3.92 20.41 -6.96
N ALA A 495 4.38 19.20 -6.66
CA ALA A 495 5.77 18.82 -6.92
C ALA A 495 6.12 18.85 -8.43
N ARG A 496 5.17 18.47 -9.30
CA ARG A 496 5.34 18.59 -10.76
C ARG A 496 5.39 20.05 -11.19
N GLU A 497 4.50 20.88 -10.68
CA GLU A 497 4.46 22.32 -10.95
C GLU A 497 5.78 23.02 -10.57
N ALA A 498 6.31 22.71 -9.39
CA ALA A 498 7.61 23.21 -8.94
C ALA A 498 8.74 22.85 -9.94
N ARG A 499 8.75 21.62 -10.47
CA ARG A 499 9.70 21.20 -11.50
C ARG A 499 9.53 21.97 -12.81
N VAL A 500 8.31 22.29 -13.22
CA VAL A 500 8.05 23.12 -14.42
C VAL A 500 8.63 24.52 -14.23
N LEU A 501 8.42 25.12 -13.07
CA LEU A 501 8.95 26.44 -12.75
C LEU A 501 10.48 26.44 -12.67
N GLU A 502 11.07 25.47 -11.99
CA GLU A 502 12.52 25.29 -11.93
C GLU A 502 13.14 25.12 -13.33
N ASP A 503 12.46 24.40 -14.22
CA ASP A 503 12.94 24.16 -15.58
C ASP A 503 13.06 25.47 -16.39
N VAL A 504 12.04 26.33 -16.36
CA VAL A 504 12.08 27.64 -17.06
C VAL A 504 13.04 28.62 -16.41
N GLN A 505 13.23 28.55 -15.09
CA GLN A 505 14.19 29.41 -14.37
C GLN A 505 15.63 29.04 -14.69
N ARG A 506 15.94 27.74 -14.80
CA ARG A 506 17.31 27.26 -15.04
C ARG A 506 17.74 27.33 -16.50
N ASN A 507 16.83 27.03 -17.43
CA ASN A 507 17.17 26.90 -18.85
C ASN A 507 16.82 28.14 -19.69
N GLY A 508 16.15 29.14 -19.10
CA GLY A 508 15.64 30.29 -19.83
C GLY A 508 14.47 29.95 -20.77
N PRO A 509 14.12 30.85 -21.71
CA PRO A 509 13.01 30.65 -22.65
C PRO A 509 13.07 29.29 -23.35
N SER A 510 12.06 28.44 -23.14
CA SER A 510 12.02 27.06 -23.61
C SER A 510 10.73 26.73 -24.35
N ASP A 511 10.81 25.91 -25.40
CA ASP A 511 9.64 25.33 -26.06
C ASP A 511 9.13 24.09 -25.30
N GLU A 512 7.86 23.73 -25.50
CA GLU A 512 7.22 22.65 -24.75
C GLU A 512 7.81 21.26 -25.05
N ALA A 513 8.33 21.04 -26.27
CA ALA A 513 8.92 19.76 -26.65
C ALA A 513 10.24 19.53 -25.88
N SER A 514 11.04 20.59 -25.70
CA SER A 514 12.21 20.57 -24.84
C SER A 514 11.82 20.38 -23.36
N MET A 515 10.85 21.14 -22.87
CA MET A 515 10.43 21.10 -21.46
C MET A 515 9.88 19.74 -21.04
N VAL A 516 9.05 19.09 -21.86
CA VAL A 516 8.46 17.79 -21.49
C VAL A 516 9.53 16.73 -21.28
N THR A 517 10.60 16.72 -22.09
CA THR A 517 11.70 15.75 -21.92
C THR A 517 12.48 15.93 -20.61
N ARG A 518 12.60 17.17 -20.12
CA ARG A 518 13.31 17.49 -18.86
C ARG A 518 12.43 17.31 -17.64
N VAL A 519 11.23 17.90 -17.66
CA VAL A 519 10.26 17.81 -16.55
C VAL A 519 9.75 16.38 -16.36
N TYR A 520 9.63 15.60 -17.43
CA TYR A 520 9.19 14.21 -17.42
C TYR A 520 10.31 13.24 -17.79
N ALA A 521 11.57 13.54 -17.42
CA ALA A 521 12.73 12.68 -17.71
C ALA A 521 12.59 11.23 -17.21
N SER A 522 11.88 11.02 -16.08
CA SER A 522 11.60 9.68 -15.54
C SER A 522 10.40 8.97 -16.19
N THR A 523 9.71 9.63 -17.13
CA THR A 523 8.55 9.08 -17.84
C THR A 523 9.03 8.49 -19.16
N HIS A 524 8.60 7.27 -19.48
CA HIS A 524 8.97 6.60 -20.73
C HIS A 524 8.67 7.49 -21.96
N PRO A 525 9.59 7.64 -22.94
CA PRO A 525 9.44 8.60 -24.05
C PRO A 525 8.13 8.47 -24.84
N ARG A 526 7.59 7.25 -24.99
CA ARG A 526 6.28 7.01 -25.65
C ARG A 526 5.11 7.74 -24.97
N LEU A 527 5.23 8.12 -23.69
CA LEU A 527 4.20 8.83 -22.93
C LEU A 527 4.39 10.36 -22.98
N HIS A 528 5.45 10.87 -23.60
CA HIS A 528 5.70 12.32 -23.62
C HIS A 528 4.60 13.10 -24.34
N GLY A 529 3.97 12.52 -25.37
CA GLY A 529 2.81 13.15 -26.03
C GLY A 529 1.60 13.34 -25.10
N VAL A 530 1.39 12.41 -24.16
CA VAL A 530 0.34 12.51 -23.14
C VAL A 530 0.76 13.45 -22.02
N ALA A 531 2.02 13.33 -21.56
CA ALA A 531 2.60 14.20 -20.53
C ALA A 531 2.57 15.69 -20.94
N LEU A 532 2.77 15.97 -22.23
CA LEU A 532 2.71 17.32 -22.79
C LEU A 532 1.37 18.02 -22.50
N ARG A 533 0.26 17.27 -22.47
CA ARG A 533 -1.07 17.82 -22.14
C ARG A 533 -1.12 18.34 -20.70
N SER A 534 -0.59 17.55 -19.77
CA SER A 534 -0.50 17.97 -18.36
C SER A 534 0.55 19.07 -18.13
N LEU A 535 1.66 19.05 -18.88
CA LEU A 535 2.64 20.15 -18.88
C LEU A 535 1.96 21.47 -19.28
N ARG A 536 1.21 21.48 -20.38
CA ARG A 536 0.43 22.65 -20.83
C ARG A 536 -0.54 23.13 -19.75
N ALA A 537 -1.25 22.23 -19.09
CA ALA A 537 -2.17 22.59 -18.02
C ALA A 537 -1.47 23.30 -16.84
N HIS A 538 -0.27 22.83 -16.45
CA HIS A 538 0.55 23.54 -15.46
C HIS A 538 1.02 24.91 -15.96
N LEU A 539 1.47 25.00 -17.21
CA LEU A 539 1.94 26.27 -17.80
C LEU A 539 0.82 27.31 -17.87
N TYR A 540 -0.40 26.91 -18.23
CA TYR A 540 -1.56 27.82 -18.26
C TYR A 540 -1.93 28.31 -16.86
N LYS A 541 -1.91 27.43 -15.86
CA LYS A 541 -2.10 27.84 -14.46
C LYS A 541 -1.03 28.83 -14.03
N LEU A 542 0.25 28.51 -14.25
CA LEU A 542 1.38 29.37 -13.86
C LEU A 542 1.38 30.70 -14.61
N GLU A 543 0.92 30.73 -15.87
CA GLU A 543 0.77 31.97 -16.64
C GLU A 543 -0.33 32.85 -16.07
N ALA A 544 -1.48 32.27 -15.74
CA ALA A 544 -2.59 32.97 -15.09
C ALA A 544 -2.19 33.53 -13.70
N GLU A 545 -1.30 32.84 -12.99
CA GLU A 545 -0.72 33.27 -11.71
C GLU A 545 0.45 34.25 -11.88
N GLY A 546 0.87 34.55 -13.11
CA GLY A 546 1.96 35.48 -13.41
C GLY A 546 3.36 34.94 -13.08
N ALA A 547 3.52 33.64 -12.85
CA ALA A 547 4.80 33.00 -12.56
C ALA A 547 5.62 32.71 -13.82
N VAL A 548 4.93 32.46 -14.95
CA VAL A 548 5.56 32.28 -16.27
C VAL A 548 4.87 33.16 -17.31
N ARG A 549 5.53 33.37 -18.45
CA ARG A 549 5.01 34.10 -19.60
C ARG A 549 5.53 33.51 -20.89
N ARG A 550 4.85 33.82 -21.99
CA ARG A 550 5.39 33.59 -23.34
C ARG A 550 6.24 34.77 -23.81
N ASP A 551 7.36 34.49 -24.46
CA ASP A 551 8.15 35.50 -25.17
C ASP A 551 7.57 35.81 -26.56
N GLY A 552 8.23 36.70 -27.32
CA GLY A 552 7.78 37.07 -28.67
C GLY A 552 7.83 35.94 -29.70
N GLU A 553 8.48 34.82 -29.38
CA GLU A 553 8.57 33.60 -30.21
C GLU A 553 7.64 32.49 -29.68
N GLY A 554 6.84 32.76 -28.65
CA GLY A 554 5.91 31.79 -28.05
C GLY A 554 6.58 30.79 -27.10
N ARG A 555 7.84 30.98 -26.72
CA ARG A 555 8.53 30.13 -25.75
C ARG A 555 8.17 30.52 -24.33
N TRP A 556 8.15 29.54 -23.44
CA TRP A 556 7.86 29.73 -22.02
C TRP A 556 9.09 30.21 -21.26
N ALA A 557 8.94 31.30 -20.50
CA ALA A 557 9.98 31.88 -19.67
C ALA A 557 9.43 32.23 -18.29
N ALA A 558 10.29 32.24 -17.27
CA ALA A 558 9.93 32.77 -15.96
C ALA A 558 9.52 34.26 -16.08
N ALA A 559 8.50 34.67 -15.33
CA ALA A 559 8.21 36.08 -15.16
C ALA A 559 9.37 36.75 -14.40
N ILE A 560 9.83 37.90 -14.87
CA ILE A 560 10.88 38.66 -14.18
C ILE A 560 10.21 39.35 -12.98
N GLU A 561 10.67 39.08 -11.75
CA GLU A 561 10.32 39.91 -10.60
C GLU A 561 10.70 41.36 -10.94
N ARG A 562 9.69 42.22 -11.15
CA ARG A 562 9.92 43.66 -11.12
C ARG A 562 10.30 44.01 -9.69
N HIS A 563 11.60 44.03 -9.39
CA HIS A 563 12.09 44.79 -8.26
C HIS A 563 11.60 46.22 -8.47
N ALA A 564 10.68 46.65 -7.61
CA ALA A 564 10.18 48.03 -7.60
C ALA A 564 11.40 48.95 -7.45
N ALA A 565 11.59 49.81 -8.44
CA ALA A 565 12.60 50.87 -8.43
C ALA A 565 12.20 52.01 -7.49
#